data_AF-A0A1V5V4B7-F1
#
_entry.id   AF-A0A1V5V4B7-F1
#
_cell.length_a   1.000
_cell.length_b   1.000
_cell.length_c   1.000
_cell.angle_alpha   90.00
_cell.angle_beta   90.00
_cell.angle_gamma   90.00
#
_symmetry.space_group_name_H-M   'P 1'
#
loop_
_entity.id
_entity.type
_entity.pdbx_description
1 polymer ?
#
loop_
_entity_poly.entity_id
_entity_poly.type
_entity_poly.pdbx_seq_one_letter_code
_entity_poly.pdbx_strand_id
1 'polypeptide(L)'
;MIKILFLCTGNSCRSQMAEGWCRFLKGDVIEAYSAGIEKHGLNPYAVRVMKEKGVDISGQRSKRLSELPETEFDYVVTVCGNAKEHCPFFPARVKVVHAGFEDPPRLAETASNEEEKLDCYRRVRDEIRHFVEGLPESLRGKKEKEKMKEEVNSGNDRKMTNIFERYLTLWVGLCIVGGIVLGKLAPGLATRLDNMSVFVQGAPVVSIPIAICLFFMMYPIMVKIDFASVIQAGKSGKPVWLTLFINWGIKPFTMYAIALLFLGFLFRGLIGAEAVDLVKIPFGLDLPIGAYHGAGTVVLHDGVKMLQIPLWRSYFAGCILLGIAPCTAMVLVWGYLARGNDGLTLVMVAINSLSMLVLYGILGGFLLGVGRLPVPWQALFLSIVIYVALPLTAGYFSRRWIIAAKGREWFDTRFLYFLTPVTIFALLTTLVLLFSFKGETIIANPLTILWIAIPLFLQTLFIFALGYGLAKLLKLKYKDAAPAAMIGASNHFEVAIATSTMLFGLSSGASLATVVGVLIEVPVMLMLVRICLKTRHWFQR
;
A
#
# COMPACT_ATOMS: atom_id res chain seq x y z
N MET A 1 -11.10 -0.04 -22.59
CA MET A 1 -10.64 0.70 -23.78
C MET A 1 -11.35 2.03 -23.81
N ILE A 2 -10.70 3.07 -24.33
CA ILE A 2 -11.34 4.38 -24.53
C ILE A 2 -12.24 4.25 -25.75
N LYS A 3 -13.52 4.63 -25.63
CA LYS A 3 -14.47 4.59 -26.74
C LYS A 3 -14.51 5.94 -27.42
N ILE A 4 -14.12 5.98 -28.69
CA ILE A 4 -14.03 7.22 -29.49
C ILE A 4 -14.97 7.12 -30.68
N LEU A 5 -15.82 8.14 -30.83
CA LEU A 5 -16.67 8.33 -31.99
C LEU A 5 -16.11 9.42 -32.90
N PHE A 6 -15.78 9.09 -34.15
CA PHE A 6 -15.43 10.03 -35.21
C PHE A 6 -16.69 10.45 -35.99
N LEU A 7 -17.08 11.72 -35.88
CA LEU A 7 -18.28 12.26 -36.50
C LEU A 7 -17.92 13.16 -37.70
N CYS A 8 -18.48 12.88 -38.88
CA CYS A 8 -18.36 13.77 -40.04
C CYS A 8 -19.73 14.03 -40.70
N THR A 9 -19.78 14.76 -41.81
CA THR A 9 -21.05 15.04 -42.51
C THR A 9 -21.70 13.77 -43.03
N GLY A 10 -21.09 13.10 -44.02
CA GLY A 10 -21.72 11.98 -44.74
C GLY A 10 -21.22 10.57 -44.37
N ASN A 11 -20.29 10.46 -43.41
CA ASN A 11 -19.60 9.21 -43.02
C ASN A 11 -19.08 8.41 -44.23
N SER A 12 -18.46 9.11 -45.17
CA SER A 12 -18.03 8.58 -46.46
C SER A 12 -16.51 8.40 -46.56
N CYS A 13 -15.74 9.39 -46.10
CA CYS A 13 -14.28 9.41 -46.23
C CYS A 13 -13.59 9.56 -44.86
N ARG A 14 -13.54 10.80 -44.33
CA ARG A 14 -12.73 11.19 -43.16
C ARG A 14 -12.95 10.33 -41.90
N SER A 15 -14.20 10.18 -41.46
CA SER A 15 -14.48 9.41 -40.25
C SER A 15 -14.29 7.89 -40.43
N GLN A 16 -14.48 7.36 -41.64
CA GLN A 16 -14.18 5.95 -41.96
C GLN A 16 -12.67 5.69 -41.96
N MET A 17 -11.88 6.59 -42.56
CA MET A 17 -10.42 6.52 -42.51
C MET A 17 -9.90 6.62 -41.07
N ALA A 18 -10.50 7.49 -40.24
CA ALA A 18 -10.15 7.60 -38.82
C ALA A 18 -10.50 6.32 -38.02
N GLU A 19 -11.67 5.73 -38.24
CA GLU A 19 -12.05 4.43 -37.65
C GLU A 19 -11.06 3.32 -38.07
N GLY A 20 -10.71 3.26 -39.36
CA GLY A 20 -9.74 2.31 -39.90
C GLY A 20 -8.34 2.45 -39.30
N TRP A 21 -7.79 3.67 -39.30
CA TRP A 21 -6.48 3.93 -38.69
C TRP A 21 -6.46 3.62 -37.20
N CYS A 22 -7.52 3.96 -36.48
CA CYS A 22 -7.56 3.76 -35.05
C CYS A 22 -7.64 2.27 -34.69
N ARG A 23 -8.41 1.47 -35.43
CA ARG A 23 -8.41 0.01 -35.27
C ARG A 23 -7.05 -0.61 -35.59
N PHE A 24 -6.37 -0.13 -36.62
CA PHE A 24 -5.07 -0.65 -37.04
C PHE A 24 -3.93 -0.29 -36.08
N LEU A 25 -3.86 0.97 -35.64
CA LEU A 25 -2.74 1.51 -34.85
C LEU A 25 -2.96 1.44 -33.34
N LYS A 26 -4.21 1.41 -32.87
CA LYS A 26 -4.57 1.62 -31.46
C LYS A 26 -5.68 0.68 -30.97
N GLY A 27 -5.95 -0.42 -31.67
CA GLY A 27 -7.06 -1.34 -31.36
C GLY A 27 -6.94 -2.07 -30.00
N ASP A 28 -5.77 -2.03 -29.37
CA ASP A 28 -5.50 -2.55 -28.02
C ASP A 28 -5.93 -1.57 -26.90
N VAL A 29 -6.03 -0.28 -27.22
CA VAL A 29 -6.31 0.80 -26.25
C VAL A 29 -7.59 1.57 -26.54
N ILE A 30 -7.96 1.71 -27.82
CA ILE A 30 -9.09 2.51 -28.30
C ILE A 30 -10.08 1.62 -29.07
N GLU A 31 -11.34 1.73 -28.67
CA GLU A 31 -12.46 1.16 -29.40
C GLU A 31 -13.09 2.27 -30.28
N ALA A 32 -12.83 2.20 -31.58
CA ALA A 32 -13.17 3.26 -32.52
C ALA A 32 -14.48 2.99 -33.28
N TYR A 33 -15.28 4.05 -33.36
CA TYR A 33 -16.55 4.12 -34.08
C TYR A 33 -16.54 5.34 -35.00
N SER A 34 -17.23 5.26 -36.14
CA SER A 34 -17.54 6.41 -36.98
C SER A 34 -19.04 6.55 -37.20
N ALA A 35 -19.49 7.78 -37.42
CA ALA A 35 -20.84 8.08 -37.85
C ALA A 35 -20.88 9.36 -38.68
N GLY A 36 -22.04 9.59 -39.28
CA GLY A 36 -22.37 10.76 -40.06
C GLY A 36 -23.59 11.47 -39.48
N ILE A 37 -23.68 12.78 -39.70
CA ILE A 37 -24.96 13.49 -39.59
C ILE A 37 -25.92 12.95 -40.66
N GLU A 38 -25.38 12.70 -41.84
CA GLU A 38 -26.03 12.12 -43.00
C GLU A 38 -25.30 10.86 -43.48
N LYS A 39 -25.88 10.15 -44.46
CA LYS A 39 -25.28 8.98 -45.10
C LYS A 39 -25.01 9.26 -46.56
N HIS A 40 -23.74 9.24 -46.96
CA HIS A 40 -23.35 9.43 -48.36
C HIS A 40 -22.69 8.17 -48.96
N GLY A 41 -22.67 7.04 -48.24
CA GLY A 41 -22.01 5.79 -48.68
C GLY A 41 -20.49 5.81 -48.48
N LEU A 42 -19.86 4.64 -48.42
CA LEU A 42 -18.40 4.54 -48.27
C LEU A 42 -17.72 4.87 -49.60
N ASN A 43 -16.78 5.83 -49.61
CA ASN A 43 -16.14 6.27 -50.83
C ASN A 43 -15.09 5.26 -51.35
N PRO A 44 -15.17 4.80 -52.61
CA PRO A 44 -14.21 3.83 -53.16
C PRO A 44 -12.75 4.31 -53.18
N TYR A 45 -12.51 5.61 -53.40
CA TYR A 45 -11.16 6.17 -53.36
C TYR A 45 -10.57 6.14 -51.95
N ALA A 46 -11.39 6.37 -50.91
CA ALA A 46 -10.95 6.21 -49.52
C ALA A 46 -10.55 4.76 -49.21
N VAL A 47 -11.30 3.77 -49.71
CA VAL A 47 -10.93 2.34 -49.58
C VAL A 47 -9.59 2.07 -50.27
N ARG A 48 -9.42 2.55 -51.51
CA ARG A 48 -8.20 2.35 -52.30
C ARG A 48 -6.96 2.92 -51.60
N VAL A 49 -7.00 4.17 -51.15
CA VAL A 49 -5.83 4.80 -50.50
C VAL A 49 -5.53 4.21 -49.12
N MET A 50 -6.52 3.70 -48.39
CA MET A 50 -6.26 3.01 -47.11
C MET A 50 -5.61 1.64 -47.34
N LYS A 51 -6.07 0.91 -48.37
CA LYS A 51 -5.52 -0.40 -48.76
C LYS A 51 -4.05 -0.31 -49.18
N GLU A 52 -3.63 0.80 -49.80
CA GLU A 52 -2.20 1.09 -50.10
C GLU A 52 -1.30 1.03 -48.85
N LYS A 53 -1.85 1.32 -47.66
CA LYS A 53 -1.12 1.27 -46.39
C LYS A 53 -1.43 0.02 -45.55
N GLY A 54 -2.07 -1.00 -46.15
CA GLY A 54 -2.40 -2.25 -45.48
C GLY A 54 -3.60 -2.15 -44.53
N VAL A 55 -4.39 -1.08 -44.59
CA VAL A 55 -5.60 -0.92 -43.77
C VAL A 55 -6.83 -1.14 -44.64
N ASP A 56 -7.52 -2.27 -44.43
CA ASP A 56 -8.75 -2.57 -45.15
C ASP A 56 -9.96 -1.98 -44.44
N ILE A 57 -10.62 -1.02 -45.11
CA ILE A 57 -11.87 -0.40 -44.64
C ILE A 57 -13.09 -0.81 -45.48
N SER A 58 -12.93 -1.74 -46.44
CA SER A 58 -14.01 -2.13 -47.36
C SER A 58 -15.23 -2.75 -46.67
N GLY A 59 -15.03 -3.39 -45.50
CA GLY A 59 -16.11 -3.93 -44.66
C GLY A 59 -16.83 -2.88 -43.81
N GLN A 60 -16.41 -1.60 -43.83
CA GLN A 60 -17.08 -0.53 -43.11
C GLN A 60 -18.31 -0.03 -43.89
N ARG A 61 -19.25 0.61 -43.20
CA ARG A 61 -20.48 1.15 -43.82
C ARG A 61 -20.78 2.55 -43.32
N SER A 62 -21.36 3.36 -44.21
CA SER A 62 -21.89 4.68 -43.85
C SER A 62 -23.13 4.54 -42.95
N LYS A 63 -23.09 5.16 -41.78
CA LYS A 63 -24.06 4.99 -40.68
C LYS A 63 -24.33 6.32 -39.99
N ARG A 64 -25.57 6.52 -39.52
CA ARG A 64 -25.93 7.62 -38.63
C ARG A 64 -25.61 7.26 -37.18
N LEU A 65 -25.59 8.27 -36.32
CA LEU A 65 -25.43 8.09 -34.88
C LEU A 65 -26.46 7.12 -34.29
N SER A 66 -27.71 7.18 -34.78
CA SER A 66 -28.83 6.33 -34.34
C SER A 66 -28.71 4.85 -34.70
N GLU A 67 -27.74 4.49 -35.56
CA GLU A 67 -27.51 3.11 -36.00
C GLU A 67 -26.27 2.50 -35.36
N LEU A 68 -25.59 3.25 -34.50
CA LEU A 68 -24.56 2.71 -33.64
C LEU A 68 -25.22 1.93 -32.49
N PRO A 69 -24.57 0.85 -32.01
CA PRO A 69 -25.04 0.17 -30.81
C PRO A 69 -25.11 1.16 -29.64
N GLU A 70 -26.10 1.01 -28.77
CA GLU A 70 -26.21 1.81 -27.54
C GLU A 70 -24.94 1.67 -26.70
N THR A 71 -24.06 2.66 -26.84
CA THR A 71 -22.72 2.65 -26.29
C THR A 71 -22.41 4.03 -25.75
N GLU A 72 -21.95 4.11 -24.50
CA GLU A 72 -21.44 5.36 -23.94
C GLU A 72 -20.04 5.65 -24.51
N PHE A 73 -19.86 6.81 -25.14
CA PHE A 73 -18.56 7.26 -25.66
C PHE A 73 -17.82 8.10 -24.62
N ASP A 74 -16.49 7.92 -24.53
CA ASP A 74 -15.64 8.81 -23.73
C ASP A 74 -15.37 10.12 -24.48
N TYR A 75 -15.18 10.03 -25.80
CA TYR A 75 -14.88 11.16 -26.67
C TYR A 75 -15.68 11.12 -27.98
N VAL A 76 -16.12 12.30 -28.42
CA VAL A 76 -16.67 12.53 -29.76
C VAL A 76 -15.75 13.49 -30.49
N VAL A 77 -15.18 13.05 -31.61
CA VAL A 77 -14.26 13.84 -32.43
C VAL A 77 -14.98 14.24 -33.72
N THR A 78 -15.31 15.52 -33.85
CA THR A 78 -15.87 16.07 -35.09
C THR A 78 -14.74 16.33 -36.08
N VAL A 79 -14.78 15.66 -37.25
CA VAL A 79 -13.69 15.66 -38.23
C VAL A 79 -13.94 16.55 -39.46
N CYS A 80 -15.04 17.31 -39.45
CA CYS A 80 -15.32 18.35 -40.45
C CYS A 80 -16.09 19.53 -39.81
N GLY A 81 -16.00 20.72 -40.41
CA GLY A 81 -16.65 21.93 -39.91
C GLY A 81 -18.17 21.78 -39.76
N ASN A 82 -18.84 21.22 -40.76
CA ASN A 82 -20.28 20.96 -40.70
C ASN A 82 -20.68 20.01 -39.56
N ALA A 83 -19.84 19.01 -39.23
CA ALA A 83 -20.09 18.13 -38.09
C ALA A 83 -19.87 18.79 -36.74
N LYS A 84 -19.07 19.85 -36.68
CA LYS A 84 -18.89 20.67 -35.48
C LYS A 84 -20.14 21.52 -35.21
N GLU A 85 -20.68 22.14 -36.24
CA GLU A 85 -21.82 23.05 -36.16
C GLU A 85 -23.14 22.31 -35.90
N HIS A 86 -23.32 21.15 -36.55
CA HIS A 86 -24.53 20.33 -36.42
C HIS A 86 -24.30 19.10 -35.53
N CYS A 87 -23.34 19.17 -34.60
CA CYS A 87 -23.05 18.09 -33.67
C CYS A 87 -24.26 17.85 -32.75
N PRO A 88 -24.82 16.63 -32.68
CA PRO A 88 -25.89 16.31 -31.74
C PRO A 88 -25.47 16.56 -30.29
N PHE A 89 -26.44 16.82 -29.41
CA PHE A 89 -26.17 16.93 -27.99
C PHE A 89 -25.73 15.57 -27.41
N PHE A 90 -24.62 15.55 -26.68
CA PHE A 90 -24.13 14.38 -25.96
C PHE A 90 -24.20 14.63 -24.44
N PRO A 91 -24.35 13.58 -23.61
CA PRO A 91 -24.34 13.71 -22.15
C PRO A 91 -23.09 14.43 -21.63
N ALA A 92 -23.18 15.16 -20.52
CA ALA A 92 -22.09 15.97 -19.96
C ALA A 92 -20.80 15.19 -19.61
N ARG A 93 -20.87 13.86 -19.55
CA ARG A 93 -19.72 12.98 -19.32
C ARG A 93 -18.86 12.77 -20.58
N VAL A 94 -19.41 13.02 -21.76
CA VAL A 94 -18.75 12.84 -23.06
C VAL A 94 -17.98 14.10 -23.44
N LYS A 95 -16.69 13.98 -23.75
CA LYS A 95 -15.89 15.13 -24.22
C LYS A 95 -15.98 15.26 -25.74
N VAL A 96 -16.57 16.35 -26.22
CA VAL A 96 -16.63 16.69 -27.65
C VAL A 96 -15.40 17.52 -28.03
N VAL A 97 -14.65 17.06 -29.03
CA VAL A 97 -13.44 17.71 -29.56
C VAL A 97 -13.59 17.90 -31.07
N HIS A 98 -12.97 18.96 -31.60
CA HIS A 98 -12.94 19.21 -33.04
C HIS A 98 -11.53 19.04 -33.61
N ALA A 99 -11.41 18.24 -34.66
CA ALA A 99 -10.20 18.04 -35.44
C ALA A 99 -10.58 18.00 -36.93
N GLY A 100 -10.82 19.17 -37.51
CA GLY A 100 -11.29 19.29 -38.89
C GLY A 100 -10.22 18.90 -39.92
N PHE A 101 -10.62 18.10 -40.92
CA PHE A 101 -9.83 17.82 -42.11
C PHE A 101 -10.58 18.29 -43.34
N GLU A 102 -9.83 18.71 -44.37
CA GLU A 102 -10.40 19.07 -45.67
C GLU A 102 -11.16 17.91 -46.29
N ASP A 103 -12.14 18.22 -47.15
CA ASP A 103 -12.98 17.20 -47.75
C ASP A 103 -12.35 16.61 -49.01
N PRO A 104 -11.91 15.33 -49.02
CA PRO A 104 -11.21 14.77 -50.17
C PRO A 104 -12.00 14.82 -51.50
N PRO A 105 -13.32 14.54 -51.54
CA PRO A 105 -14.12 14.71 -52.75
C PRO A 105 -14.05 16.13 -53.33
N ARG A 106 -14.12 17.15 -52.48
CA ARG A 106 -14.08 18.56 -52.90
C ARG A 106 -12.70 18.96 -53.43
N LEU A 107 -11.63 18.47 -52.81
CA LEU A 107 -10.27 18.66 -53.32
C LEU A 107 -10.06 18.00 -54.69
N ALA A 108 -10.70 16.85 -54.91
CA ALA A 108 -10.62 16.08 -56.13
C ALA A 108 -11.46 16.64 -57.30
N GLU A 109 -12.29 17.67 -57.07
CA GLU A 109 -13.08 18.34 -58.13
C GLU A 109 -12.18 19.08 -59.12
N THR A 110 -11.06 19.65 -58.64
CA THR A 110 -10.10 20.40 -59.46
C THR A 110 -8.99 19.54 -60.06
N ALA A 111 -9.03 18.22 -59.86
CA ALA A 111 -8.01 17.29 -60.34
C ALA A 111 -8.25 16.89 -61.81
N SER A 112 -7.19 16.89 -62.60
CA SER A 112 -7.23 16.70 -64.06
C SER A 112 -7.29 15.24 -64.46
N ASN A 113 -6.80 14.34 -63.60
CA ASN A 113 -6.71 12.90 -63.85
C ASN A 113 -6.97 12.07 -62.58
N GLU A 114 -7.13 10.75 -62.71
CA GLU A 114 -7.46 9.86 -61.60
C GLU A 114 -6.35 9.78 -60.54
N GLU A 115 -5.08 9.93 -60.94
CA GLU A 115 -3.95 9.88 -60.02
C GLU A 115 -3.90 11.12 -59.12
N GLU A 116 -4.13 12.32 -59.68
CA GLU A 116 -4.29 13.57 -58.92
C GLU A 116 -5.47 13.50 -57.95
N LYS A 117 -6.57 12.83 -58.35
CA LYS A 117 -7.70 12.59 -57.43
C LYS A 117 -7.26 11.73 -56.25
N LEU A 118 -6.53 10.65 -56.49
CA LEU A 118 -6.02 9.79 -55.42
C LEU A 118 -5.06 10.54 -54.50
N ASP A 119 -4.22 11.43 -55.02
CA ASP A 119 -3.31 12.23 -54.21
C ASP A 119 -4.03 13.13 -53.20
N CYS A 120 -5.17 13.72 -53.56
CA CYS A 120 -6.01 14.44 -52.61
C CYS A 120 -6.47 13.56 -51.43
N TYR A 121 -6.85 12.31 -51.71
CA TYR A 121 -7.26 11.35 -50.68
C TYR A 121 -6.06 10.85 -49.87
N ARG A 122 -4.89 10.64 -50.48
CA ARG A 122 -3.65 10.26 -49.79
C ARG A 122 -3.21 11.34 -48.80
N ARG A 123 -3.27 12.62 -49.19
CA ARG A 123 -2.97 13.75 -48.31
C ARG A 123 -3.82 13.71 -47.04
N VAL A 124 -5.15 13.68 -47.20
CA VAL A 124 -6.07 13.67 -46.06
C VAL A 124 -5.97 12.38 -45.25
N ARG A 125 -5.73 11.22 -45.89
CA ARG A 125 -5.44 9.95 -45.22
C ARG A 125 -4.26 10.08 -44.26
N ASP A 126 -3.17 10.67 -44.72
CA ASP A 126 -1.93 10.78 -43.95
C ASP A 126 -2.04 11.84 -42.84
N GLU A 127 -2.78 12.92 -43.06
CA GLU A 127 -3.15 13.87 -41.99
C GLU A 127 -3.98 13.21 -40.88
N ILE A 128 -5.00 12.42 -41.26
CA ILE A 128 -5.81 11.67 -40.30
C ILE A 128 -4.96 10.65 -39.55
N ARG A 129 -4.05 9.95 -40.25
CA ARG A 129 -3.12 9.02 -39.61
C ARG A 129 -2.29 9.72 -38.54
N HIS A 130 -1.68 10.87 -38.88
CA HIS A 130 -0.86 11.62 -37.94
C HIS A 130 -1.65 12.05 -36.69
N PHE A 131 -2.90 12.49 -36.89
CA PHE A 131 -3.80 12.79 -35.79
C PHE A 131 -4.09 11.56 -34.91
N VAL A 132 -4.36 10.40 -35.52
CA VAL A 132 -4.65 9.13 -34.82
C VAL A 132 -3.43 8.60 -34.07
N GLU A 133 -2.22 8.77 -34.59
CA GLU A 133 -0.97 8.39 -33.91
C GLU A 133 -0.83 9.12 -32.56
N GLY A 134 -1.26 10.38 -32.51
CA GLY A 134 -1.31 11.21 -31.30
C GLY A 134 -2.46 10.91 -30.34
N LEU A 135 -3.34 9.94 -30.65
CA LEU A 135 -4.42 9.54 -29.74
C LEU A 135 -3.92 8.53 -28.68
N PRO A 136 -4.47 8.59 -27.44
CA PRO A 136 -5.50 9.51 -26.96
C PRO A 136 -4.97 10.84 -26.41
N GLU A 137 -3.64 11.07 -26.39
CA GLU A 137 -3.07 12.25 -25.74
C GLU A 137 -3.50 13.57 -26.40
N SER A 138 -3.72 13.57 -27.71
CA SER A 138 -4.14 14.75 -28.48
C SER A 138 -5.54 15.28 -28.08
N LEU A 139 -6.43 14.40 -27.57
CA LEU A 139 -7.80 14.75 -27.14
C LEU A 139 -7.87 15.30 -25.71
N ARG A 140 -6.78 15.23 -24.95
CA ARG A 140 -6.74 15.69 -23.56
C ARG A 140 -6.36 17.16 -23.52
N GLY A 141 -7.13 17.97 -22.79
CA GLY A 141 -6.96 19.43 -22.72
C GLY A 141 -5.58 19.82 -22.16
N LYS A 142 -5.13 21.06 -22.40
CA LYS A 142 -3.82 21.58 -21.92
C LYS A 142 -3.57 21.27 -20.43
N LYS A 143 -4.56 21.44 -19.56
CA LYS A 143 -4.50 21.09 -18.12
C LYS A 143 -4.25 19.61 -17.83
N GLU A 144 -4.76 18.69 -18.67
CA GLU A 144 -4.53 17.24 -18.53
C GLU A 144 -3.18 16.82 -19.11
N LYS A 145 -2.70 17.50 -20.17
CA LYS A 145 -1.34 17.33 -20.69
C LYS A 145 -0.28 17.85 -19.72
N GLU A 146 -0.53 18.97 -19.04
CA GLU A 146 0.33 19.50 -17.97
C GLU A 146 0.33 18.58 -16.76
N LYS A 147 -0.83 18.13 -16.28
CA LYS A 147 -0.94 17.11 -15.22
C LYS A 147 -0.21 15.82 -15.56
N MET A 148 -0.27 15.34 -16.80
CA MET A 148 0.41 14.10 -17.18
C MET A 148 1.91 14.31 -17.43
N LYS A 149 2.35 15.47 -17.94
CA LYS A 149 3.78 15.84 -17.93
C LYS A 149 4.31 15.93 -16.51
N GLU A 150 3.53 16.48 -15.58
CA GLU A 150 3.85 16.47 -14.15
C GLU A 150 3.82 15.07 -13.55
N GLU A 151 2.86 14.19 -13.88
CA GLU A 151 2.79 12.80 -13.38
C GLU A 151 3.89 11.89 -13.97
N VAL A 152 4.25 12.09 -15.24
CA VAL A 152 5.32 11.35 -15.94
C VAL A 152 6.70 11.86 -15.50
N ASN A 153 6.90 13.17 -15.32
CA ASN A 153 8.11 13.68 -14.66
C ASN A 153 8.16 13.31 -13.18
N SER A 154 7.05 13.34 -12.45
CA SER A 154 6.93 12.91 -11.04
C SER A 154 7.29 11.44 -10.85
N GLY A 155 6.97 10.57 -11.83
CA GLY A 155 7.38 9.16 -11.80
C GLY A 155 8.90 8.94 -11.89
N ASN A 156 9.63 9.88 -12.48
CA ASN A 156 11.10 9.84 -12.58
C ASN A 156 11.82 10.69 -11.52
N ASP A 157 11.19 11.76 -11.03
CA ASP A 157 11.73 12.71 -10.05
C ASP A 157 11.04 12.59 -8.68
N ARG A 158 10.83 11.36 -8.20
CA ARG A 158 10.56 11.09 -6.77
C ARG A 158 11.83 11.37 -5.95
N LYS A 159 12.24 12.63 -5.86
CA LYS A 159 13.27 13.07 -4.93
C LYS A 159 12.63 13.15 -3.55
N MET A 160 13.20 12.42 -2.59
CA MET A 160 12.86 12.62 -1.17
C MET A 160 13.33 14.02 -0.80
N THR A 161 12.40 14.97 -0.77
CA THR A 161 12.68 16.37 -0.44
C THR A 161 13.05 16.52 1.04
N ASN A 162 12.67 15.53 1.87
CA ASN A 162 12.91 15.54 3.30
C ASN A 162 14.20 14.78 3.67
N ILE A 163 15.15 15.48 4.29
CA ILE A 163 16.43 14.96 4.79
C ILE A 163 16.21 13.74 5.70
N PHE A 164 15.13 13.76 6.49
CA PHE A 164 14.79 12.69 7.40
C PHE A 164 14.61 11.34 6.69
N GLU A 165 13.78 11.32 5.64
CA GLU A 165 13.47 10.08 4.95
C GLU A 165 14.76 9.49 4.34
N ARG A 166 15.64 10.36 3.83
CA ARG A 166 16.90 9.96 3.19
C ARG A 166 17.87 9.29 4.15
N TYR A 167 17.88 9.73 5.41
CA TYR A 167 18.77 9.22 6.45
C TYR A 167 18.05 8.42 7.53
N LEU A 168 16.85 7.89 7.24
CA LEU A 168 16.03 7.17 8.22
C LEU A 168 16.79 6.05 8.93
N THR A 169 17.56 5.24 8.18
CA THR A 169 18.39 4.17 8.75
C THR A 169 19.44 4.70 9.73
N LEU A 170 20.05 5.85 9.42
CA LEU A 170 21.03 6.48 10.29
C LEU A 170 20.37 7.01 11.56
N TRP A 171 19.21 7.67 11.44
CA TRP A 171 18.45 8.15 12.59
C TRP A 171 18.00 7.03 13.51
N VAL A 172 17.50 5.93 12.95
CA VAL A 172 17.14 4.73 13.71
C VAL A 172 18.39 4.16 14.40
N GLY A 173 19.51 4.03 13.70
CA GLY A 173 20.79 3.59 14.28
C GLY A 173 21.24 4.49 15.44
N LEU A 174 21.15 5.81 15.28
CA LEU A 174 21.47 6.78 16.33
C LEU A 174 20.51 6.67 17.53
N CYS A 175 19.22 6.42 17.31
CA CYS A 175 18.25 6.22 18.38
C CYS A 175 18.47 4.91 19.14
N ILE A 176 18.88 3.84 18.45
CA ILE A 176 19.25 2.57 19.08
C ILE A 176 20.48 2.78 19.96
N VAL A 177 21.56 3.34 19.40
CA VAL A 177 22.81 3.60 20.15
C VAL A 177 22.54 4.56 21.30
N GLY A 178 21.85 5.67 21.04
CA GLY A 178 21.49 6.67 22.04
C GLY A 178 20.59 6.11 23.14
N GLY A 179 19.61 5.27 22.79
CA GLY A 179 18.75 4.57 23.75
C GLY A 179 19.56 3.63 24.63
N ILE A 180 20.38 2.76 24.05
CA ILE A 180 21.25 1.83 24.80
C ILE A 180 22.20 2.58 25.74
N VAL A 181 22.82 3.66 25.27
CA VAL A 181 23.72 4.51 26.08
C VAL A 181 22.95 5.19 27.20
N LEU A 182 21.76 5.73 26.93
CA LEU A 182 20.90 6.35 27.95
C LEU A 182 20.50 5.37 29.04
N GLY A 183 20.12 4.14 28.67
CA GLY A 183 19.79 3.07 29.61
C GLY A 183 20.94 2.75 30.54
N LYS A 184 22.18 2.77 30.02
CA LYS A 184 23.40 2.51 30.81
C LYS A 184 23.84 3.68 31.68
N LEU A 185 23.76 4.93 31.18
CA LEU A 185 24.24 6.12 31.89
C LEU A 185 23.23 6.66 32.92
N ALA A 186 21.93 6.46 32.69
CA ALA A 186 20.86 6.95 33.54
C ALA A 186 19.80 5.86 33.85
N PRO A 187 20.19 4.73 34.48
CA PRO A 187 19.25 3.66 34.80
C PRO A 187 18.09 4.15 35.68
N GLY A 188 18.34 5.10 36.58
CA GLY A 188 17.28 5.71 37.40
C GLY A 188 16.23 6.53 36.62
N LEU A 189 16.57 7.07 35.44
CA LEU A 189 15.60 7.72 34.55
C LEU A 189 14.69 6.68 33.90
N ALA A 190 15.26 5.55 33.49
CA ALA A 190 14.50 4.43 32.95
C ALA A 190 13.51 3.88 33.99
N THR A 191 13.94 3.67 35.24
CA THR A 191 13.06 3.21 36.33
C THR A 191 11.95 4.22 36.65
N ARG A 192 12.23 5.54 36.63
CA ARG A 192 11.19 6.57 36.84
C ARG A 192 10.14 6.57 35.72
N LEU A 193 10.55 6.38 34.47
CA LEU A 193 9.64 6.30 33.33
C LEU A 193 8.83 4.99 33.34
N ASP A 194 9.39 3.90 33.85
CA ASP A 194 8.67 2.63 34.07
C ASP A 194 7.65 2.76 35.20
N ASN A 195 7.96 3.51 36.26
CA ASN A 195 7.01 3.83 37.34
C ASN A 195 5.84 4.71 36.88
N MET A 196 5.96 5.43 35.75
CA MET A 196 4.85 6.13 35.09
C MET A 196 3.97 5.16 34.28
N SER A 197 3.57 4.06 34.90
CA SER A 197 2.72 3.06 34.31
C SER A 197 1.34 3.05 34.96
N VAL A 198 0.31 2.73 34.17
CA VAL A 198 -1.02 2.44 34.71
C VAL A 198 -0.95 1.07 35.37
N PHE A 199 -1.19 1.00 36.69
CA PHE A 199 -1.19 -0.24 37.44
C PHE A 199 -2.60 -0.85 37.47
N VAL A 200 -2.70 -2.16 37.24
CA VAL A 200 -3.93 -2.93 37.45
C VAL A 200 -3.54 -4.14 38.31
N GLN A 201 -4.23 -4.33 39.43
CA GLN A 201 -3.93 -5.40 40.40
C GLN A 201 -2.46 -5.39 40.90
N GLY A 202 -1.86 -4.21 41.07
CA GLY A 202 -0.49 -4.06 41.58
C GLY A 202 0.62 -4.29 40.55
N ALA A 203 0.30 -4.60 39.28
CA ALA A 203 1.28 -4.76 38.22
C ALA A 203 1.20 -3.61 37.19
N PRO A 204 2.34 -3.06 36.71
CA PRO A 204 2.34 -2.00 35.69
C PRO A 204 1.87 -2.56 34.35
N VAL A 205 0.86 -1.99 33.71
CA VAL A 205 0.21 -2.54 32.51
C VAL A 205 0.58 -1.77 31.26
N VAL A 206 0.46 -0.45 31.33
CA VAL A 206 0.69 0.47 30.21
C VAL A 206 1.63 1.57 30.66
N SER A 207 2.82 1.66 30.07
CA SER A 207 3.71 2.80 30.26
C SER A 207 3.09 4.03 29.57
N ILE A 208 2.76 5.06 30.35
CA ILE A 208 2.11 6.28 29.85
C ILE A 208 2.99 6.99 28.81
N PRO A 209 4.32 7.18 29.02
CA PRO A 209 5.19 7.76 28.01
C PRO A 209 5.17 7.02 26.67
N ILE A 210 5.24 5.68 26.70
CA ILE A 210 5.18 4.86 25.49
C ILE A 210 3.81 5.01 24.84
N ALA A 211 2.72 4.96 25.60
CA ALA A 211 1.37 5.07 25.06
C ALA A 211 1.10 6.42 24.38
N ILE A 212 1.59 7.52 24.95
CA ILE A 212 1.51 8.84 24.33
C ILE A 212 2.29 8.87 23.01
N CYS A 213 3.52 8.35 22.99
CA CYS A 213 4.32 8.32 21.77
C CYS A 213 3.67 7.45 20.69
N LEU A 214 3.15 6.28 21.05
CA LEU A 214 2.43 5.39 20.12
C LEU A 214 1.14 6.04 19.59
N PHE A 215 0.39 6.76 20.44
CA PHE A 215 -0.78 7.51 20.01
C PHE A 215 -0.41 8.57 18.97
N PHE A 216 0.58 9.43 19.25
CA PHE A 216 1.02 10.47 18.31
C PHE A 216 1.73 9.92 17.08
N MET A 217 2.20 8.68 17.13
CA MET A 217 2.73 7.98 15.98
C MET A 217 1.61 7.49 15.04
N MET A 218 0.55 6.87 15.59
CA MET A 218 -0.55 6.34 14.76
C MET A 218 -1.56 7.40 14.32
N TYR A 219 -1.81 8.41 15.16
CA TYR A 219 -2.80 9.46 14.91
C TYR A 219 -2.64 10.17 13.55
N PRO A 220 -1.44 10.66 13.16
CA PRO A 220 -1.22 11.30 11.87
C PRO A 220 -1.58 10.44 10.65
N ILE A 221 -1.33 9.13 10.74
CA ILE A 221 -1.63 8.19 9.66
C ILE A 221 -3.14 8.06 9.53
N MET A 222 -3.84 7.90 10.65
CA MET A 222 -5.30 7.78 10.69
C MET A 222 -5.99 9.04 10.16
N VAL A 223 -5.44 10.22 10.46
CA VAL A 223 -5.90 11.50 9.91
C VAL A 223 -5.75 11.55 8.38
N LYS A 224 -4.66 10.99 7.83
CA LYS A 224 -4.40 10.97 6.38
C LYS A 224 -5.35 10.03 5.61
N ILE A 225 -6.01 9.07 6.28
CA ILE A 225 -6.90 8.11 5.63
C ILE A 225 -8.18 8.82 5.15
N ASP A 226 -8.44 8.75 3.85
CA ASP A 226 -9.73 9.12 3.28
C ASP A 226 -10.66 7.91 3.21
N PHE A 227 -11.57 7.80 4.18
CA PHE A 227 -12.51 6.68 4.28
C PHE A 227 -13.40 6.53 3.04
N ALA A 228 -13.69 7.62 2.31
CA ALA A 228 -14.43 7.53 1.06
C ALA A 228 -13.63 6.77 -0.02
N SER A 229 -12.33 7.07 -0.12
CA SER A 229 -11.40 6.38 -1.01
C SER A 229 -11.19 4.93 -0.61
N VAL A 230 -11.20 4.60 0.68
CA VAL A 230 -11.12 3.21 1.18
C VAL A 230 -12.32 2.39 0.70
N ILE A 231 -13.54 2.91 0.82
CA ILE A 231 -14.76 2.24 0.36
C ILE A 231 -14.73 2.06 -1.16
N GLN A 232 -14.31 3.08 -1.91
CA GLN A 232 -14.24 3.01 -3.37
C GLN A 232 -13.16 2.03 -3.85
N ALA A 233 -12.01 2.00 -3.18
CA ALA A 233 -10.88 1.16 -3.53
C ALA A 233 -11.02 -0.30 -3.05
N GLY A 234 -11.95 -0.59 -2.13
CA GLY A 234 -12.41 -1.96 -1.89
C GLY A 234 -12.92 -2.66 -3.16
N LYS A 235 -13.27 -1.90 -4.22
CA LYS A 235 -13.59 -2.43 -5.55
C LYS A 235 -12.36 -2.86 -6.37
N SER A 236 -11.15 -2.47 -5.98
CA SER A 236 -9.88 -2.95 -6.57
C SER A 236 -9.48 -4.30 -5.93
N GLY A 237 -10.13 -5.37 -6.37
CA GLY A 237 -10.16 -6.62 -5.60
C GLY A 237 -8.83 -7.34 -5.45
N LYS A 238 -8.03 -7.49 -6.51
CA LYS A 238 -6.90 -8.44 -6.50
C LYS A 238 -5.75 -8.07 -5.54
N PRO A 239 -5.20 -6.83 -5.53
CA PRO A 239 -4.08 -6.50 -4.63
C PRO A 239 -4.51 -6.45 -3.16
N VAL A 240 -5.70 -5.91 -2.88
CA VAL A 240 -6.25 -5.84 -1.52
C VAL A 240 -6.51 -7.25 -0.98
N TRP A 241 -7.12 -8.12 -1.78
CA TRP A 241 -7.34 -9.51 -1.37
C TRP A 241 -6.02 -10.25 -1.11
N LEU A 242 -5.03 -10.08 -1.99
CA LEU A 242 -3.72 -10.71 -1.82
C LEU A 242 -3.06 -10.29 -0.50
N THR A 243 -3.08 -9.01 -0.17
CA THR A 243 -2.48 -8.52 1.08
C THR A 243 -3.20 -9.05 2.31
N LEU A 244 -4.54 -9.05 2.32
CA LEU A 244 -5.32 -9.61 3.42
C LEU A 244 -5.07 -11.11 3.60
N PHE A 245 -5.05 -11.85 2.49
CA PHE A 245 -4.78 -13.29 2.51
C PHE A 245 -3.38 -13.60 3.07
N ILE A 246 -2.37 -12.86 2.62
CA ILE A 246 -0.99 -13.02 3.13
C ILE A 246 -0.92 -12.64 4.60
N ASN A 247 -1.45 -11.49 5.00
CA ASN A 247 -1.34 -10.96 6.36
C ASN A 247 -2.07 -11.79 7.40
N TRP A 248 -3.26 -12.30 7.07
CA TRP A 248 -4.14 -12.94 8.05
C TRP A 248 -4.23 -14.46 7.85
N GLY A 249 -4.07 -14.94 6.62
CA GLY A 249 -4.21 -16.36 6.29
C GLY A 249 -2.88 -17.13 6.28
N ILE A 250 -1.74 -16.47 6.02
CA ILE A 250 -0.46 -17.17 5.86
C ILE A 250 0.55 -16.73 6.92
N LYS A 251 0.85 -15.43 6.97
CA LYS A 251 1.91 -14.86 7.79
C LYS A 251 1.88 -15.29 9.26
N PRO A 252 0.75 -15.30 9.97
CA PRO A 252 0.71 -15.69 11.38
C PRO A 252 1.11 -17.15 11.59
N PHE A 253 0.65 -18.03 10.71
CA PHE A 253 0.88 -19.47 10.80
C PHE A 253 2.30 -19.85 10.39
N THR A 254 2.86 -19.20 9.36
CA THR A 254 4.25 -19.45 8.97
C THR A 254 5.22 -18.84 9.96
N MET A 255 4.89 -17.70 10.58
CA MET A 255 5.65 -17.15 11.71
C MET A 255 5.66 -18.15 12.86
N TYR A 256 4.50 -18.71 13.23
CA TYR A 256 4.42 -19.76 14.25
C TYR A 256 5.31 -20.96 13.88
N ALA A 257 5.20 -21.49 12.67
CA ALA A 257 5.96 -22.67 12.24
C ALA A 257 7.48 -22.41 12.24
N ILE A 258 7.93 -21.28 11.67
CA ILE A 258 9.35 -20.93 11.60
C ILE A 258 9.89 -20.63 12.99
N ALA A 259 9.20 -19.82 13.79
CA ALA A 259 9.66 -19.51 15.14
C ALA A 259 9.70 -20.76 16.03
N LEU A 260 8.75 -21.69 15.89
CA LEU A 260 8.77 -22.96 16.60
C LEU A 260 9.96 -23.84 16.18
N LEU A 261 10.20 -23.98 14.87
CA LEU A 261 11.31 -24.76 14.34
C LEU A 261 12.65 -24.23 14.87
N PHE A 262 12.87 -22.92 14.79
CA PHE A 262 14.14 -22.33 15.19
C PHE A 262 14.28 -22.21 16.71
N LEU A 263 13.32 -21.62 17.41
CA LEU A 263 13.47 -21.35 18.85
C LEU A 263 13.14 -22.56 19.72
N GLY A 264 12.19 -23.40 19.31
CA GLY A 264 11.74 -24.58 20.05
C GLY A 264 12.54 -25.85 19.79
N PHE A 265 13.15 -25.98 18.61
CA PHE A 265 13.93 -27.17 18.23
C PHE A 265 15.41 -26.86 17.97
N LEU A 266 15.75 -26.07 16.95
CA LEU A 266 17.14 -25.91 16.49
C LEU A 266 18.02 -25.14 17.49
N PHE A 267 17.51 -24.05 18.05
CA PHE A 267 18.24 -23.16 18.96
C PHE A 267 17.92 -23.41 20.42
N ARG A 268 17.07 -24.41 20.74
CA ARG A 268 16.70 -24.71 22.12
C ARG A 268 17.92 -25.00 23.01
N GLY A 269 18.90 -25.75 22.49
CA GLY A 269 20.16 -25.99 23.18
C GLY A 269 21.02 -24.72 23.35
N LEU A 270 21.02 -23.85 22.34
CA LEU A 270 21.79 -22.60 22.33
C LEU A 270 21.20 -21.52 23.25
N ILE A 271 19.87 -21.48 23.39
CA ILE A 271 19.15 -20.58 24.29
C ILE A 271 19.27 -21.03 25.75
N GLY A 272 19.53 -22.32 25.97
CA GLY A 272 19.52 -22.95 27.29
C GLY A 272 18.19 -23.65 27.52
N ALA A 273 18.21 -24.99 27.55
CA ALA A 273 17.00 -25.81 27.68
C ALA A 273 16.27 -25.60 29.02
N GLU A 274 17.01 -25.20 30.05
CA GLU A 274 16.50 -24.90 31.39
C GLU A 274 16.38 -23.39 31.67
N ALA A 275 16.74 -22.53 30.71
CA ALA A 275 16.58 -21.10 30.88
C ALA A 275 15.08 -20.77 30.99
N VAL A 276 14.75 -19.95 31.98
CA VAL A 276 13.38 -19.53 32.26
C VAL A 276 13.24 -18.01 32.18
N ASP A 277 12.02 -17.58 31.94
CA ASP A 277 11.60 -16.19 31.96
C ASP A 277 10.46 -16.03 32.97
N LEU A 278 10.45 -14.90 33.67
CA LEU A 278 9.41 -14.54 34.61
C LEU A 278 8.47 -13.56 33.93
N VAL A 279 7.25 -14.01 33.64
CA VAL A 279 6.24 -13.19 32.97
C VAL A 279 5.06 -12.91 33.88
N LYS A 280 4.31 -11.86 33.58
CA LYS A 280 3.13 -11.49 34.38
C LYS A 280 2.03 -12.54 34.27
N ILE A 281 1.27 -12.69 35.34
CA ILE A 281 0.04 -13.49 35.32
C ILE A 281 -1.00 -12.74 34.48
N PRO A 282 -1.77 -13.45 33.62
CA PRO A 282 -2.87 -12.84 32.87
C PRO A 282 -3.85 -12.08 33.76
N PHE A 283 -4.39 -10.97 33.24
CA PHE A 283 -5.39 -10.18 33.95
C PHE A 283 -6.58 -11.02 34.41
N GLY A 284 -7.03 -10.75 35.64
CA GLY A 284 -8.22 -11.39 36.19
C GLY A 284 -8.01 -12.82 36.71
N LEU A 285 -6.80 -13.37 36.63
CA LEU A 285 -6.46 -14.65 37.26
C LEU A 285 -5.68 -14.44 38.56
N ASP A 286 -6.22 -14.95 39.66
CA ASP A 286 -5.48 -15.13 40.91
C ASP A 286 -5.26 -16.63 41.15
N LEU A 287 -4.09 -17.12 40.74
CA LEU A 287 -3.72 -18.53 40.86
C LEU A 287 -2.89 -18.75 42.14
N PRO A 288 -3.04 -19.91 42.80
CA PRO A 288 -2.19 -20.25 43.94
C PRO A 288 -0.75 -20.51 43.49
N ILE A 289 0.21 -20.27 44.40
CA ILE A 289 1.63 -20.57 44.16
C ILE A 289 1.76 -22.07 43.87
N GLY A 290 2.55 -22.43 42.84
CA GLY A 290 2.70 -23.80 42.36
C GLY A 290 1.63 -24.27 41.37
N ALA A 291 0.59 -23.46 41.11
CA ALA A 291 -0.37 -23.79 40.06
C ALA A 291 0.27 -23.73 38.67
N TYR A 292 -0.17 -24.61 37.78
CA TYR A 292 0.21 -24.60 36.38
C TYR A 292 -0.79 -23.81 35.55
N HIS A 293 -0.29 -22.99 34.64
CA HIS A 293 -1.11 -22.30 33.65
C HIS A 293 -0.38 -22.28 32.31
N GLY A 294 -0.93 -23.00 31.32
CA GLY A 294 -0.26 -23.24 30.04
C GLY A 294 1.05 -23.99 30.24
N ALA A 295 2.16 -23.39 29.81
CA ALA A 295 3.51 -23.94 29.93
C ALA A 295 4.30 -23.38 31.13
N GLY A 296 3.65 -22.64 32.03
CA GLY A 296 4.32 -22.00 33.17
C GLY A 296 3.77 -22.40 34.52
N THR A 297 4.60 -22.17 35.54
CA THR A 297 4.29 -22.41 36.96
C THR A 297 4.23 -21.09 37.70
N VAL A 298 3.23 -20.91 38.57
CA VAL A 298 3.09 -19.69 39.37
C VAL A 298 4.11 -19.68 40.50
N VAL A 299 4.96 -18.67 40.53
CA VAL A 299 6.01 -18.46 41.53
C VAL A 299 5.90 -17.07 42.16
N LEU A 300 6.42 -16.93 43.37
CA LEU A 300 6.51 -15.63 44.04
C LEU A 300 7.86 -14.99 43.71
N HIS A 301 7.85 -13.77 43.17
CA HIS A 301 9.05 -13.00 42.87
C HIS A 301 8.85 -11.57 43.39
N ASP A 302 9.73 -11.12 44.29
CA ASP A 302 9.65 -9.80 44.94
C ASP A 302 8.28 -9.47 45.55
N GLY A 303 7.61 -10.47 46.13
CA GLY A 303 6.29 -10.34 46.75
C GLY A 303 5.11 -10.32 45.78
N VAL A 304 5.35 -10.41 44.46
CA VAL A 304 4.32 -10.46 43.42
C VAL A 304 4.27 -11.86 42.79
N LYS A 305 3.06 -12.36 42.53
CA LYS A 305 2.88 -13.64 41.84
C LYS A 305 3.19 -13.47 40.35
N MET A 306 4.11 -14.27 39.83
CA MET A 306 4.57 -14.27 38.44
C MET A 306 4.47 -15.68 37.86
N LEU A 307 4.46 -15.80 36.54
CA LEU A 307 4.47 -17.08 35.82
C LEU A 307 5.88 -17.36 35.31
N GLN A 308 6.48 -18.45 35.77
CA GLN A 308 7.78 -18.93 35.27
C GLN A 308 7.55 -19.80 34.04
N ILE A 309 8.05 -19.37 32.88
CA ILE A 309 7.95 -20.10 31.61
C ILE A 309 9.33 -20.37 31.01
N PRO A 310 9.52 -21.41 30.19
CA PRO A 310 10.77 -21.58 29.43
C PRO A 310 11.09 -20.35 28.55
N LEU A 311 12.33 -19.90 28.57
CA LEU A 311 12.77 -18.66 27.93
C LEU A 311 12.49 -18.65 26.41
N TRP A 312 12.74 -19.76 25.73
CA TRP A 312 12.46 -19.90 24.30
C TRP A 312 10.96 -19.71 23.97
N ARG A 313 10.06 -20.09 24.90
CA ARG A 313 8.61 -19.88 24.72
C ARG A 313 8.24 -18.41 24.85
N SER A 314 8.96 -17.66 25.68
CA SER A 314 8.81 -16.21 25.76
C SER A 314 9.21 -15.54 24.43
N TYR A 315 10.38 -15.89 23.88
CA TYR A 315 10.79 -15.40 22.54
C TYR A 315 9.78 -15.78 21.46
N PHE A 316 9.32 -17.03 21.48
CA PHE A 316 8.30 -17.54 20.57
C PHE A 316 6.99 -16.74 20.63
N ALA A 317 6.53 -16.38 21.83
CA ALA A 317 5.35 -15.54 22.03
C ALA A 317 5.50 -14.18 21.35
N GLY A 318 6.66 -13.54 21.53
CA GLY A 318 6.96 -12.25 20.91
C GLY A 318 7.01 -12.33 19.38
N CYS A 319 7.60 -13.39 18.81
CA CYS A 319 7.59 -13.63 17.37
C CYS A 319 6.16 -13.79 16.82
N ILE A 320 5.28 -14.51 17.53
CA ILE A 320 3.87 -14.66 17.15
C ILE A 320 3.16 -13.30 17.14
N LEU A 321 3.26 -12.53 18.23
CA LEU A 321 2.64 -11.21 18.34
C LEU A 321 3.11 -10.24 17.26
N LEU A 322 4.39 -10.32 16.88
CA LEU A 322 4.95 -9.55 15.77
C LEU A 322 4.41 -10.02 14.42
N GLY A 323 4.33 -11.33 14.19
CA GLY A 323 3.86 -11.91 12.93
C GLY A 323 2.38 -11.67 12.64
N ILE A 324 1.55 -11.53 13.68
CA ILE A 324 0.12 -11.21 13.53
C ILE A 324 -0.09 -9.72 13.24
N ALA A 325 0.88 -8.85 13.56
CA ALA A 325 0.73 -7.40 13.44
C ALA A 325 1.10 -6.90 12.02
N PRO A 326 0.14 -6.53 11.15
CA PRO A 326 0.46 -6.02 9.82
C PRO A 326 0.92 -4.56 9.88
N CYS A 327 1.99 -4.21 9.16
CA CYS A 327 2.54 -2.86 9.11
C CYS A 327 1.54 -1.83 8.57
N THR A 328 1.50 -0.65 9.20
CA THR A 328 0.59 0.45 8.83
C THR A 328 1.36 1.68 8.33
N ALA A 329 2.35 2.14 9.09
CA ALA A 329 3.09 3.37 8.83
C ALA A 329 4.18 3.20 7.78
N MET A 330 5.14 2.33 8.10
CA MET A 330 6.44 2.29 7.42
C MET A 330 6.33 1.75 6.00
N VAL A 331 5.25 1.04 5.69
CA VAL A 331 5.01 0.52 4.35
C VAL A 331 4.70 1.59 3.31
N LEU A 332 4.27 2.79 3.72
CA LEU A 332 4.16 3.93 2.81
C LEU A 332 5.56 4.36 2.32
N VAL A 333 6.56 4.32 3.20
CA VAL A 333 7.96 4.60 2.85
C VAL A 333 8.51 3.51 1.94
N TRP A 334 8.25 2.24 2.24
CA TRP A 334 8.67 1.12 1.41
C TRP A 334 8.03 1.16 0.02
N GLY A 335 6.71 1.38 -0.04
CA GLY A 335 5.93 1.62 -1.26
C GLY A 335 6.52 2.75 -2.10
N TYR A 336 6.80 3.89 -1.46
CA TYR A 336 7.39 5.04 -2.12
C TYR A 336 8.78 4.73 -2.70
N LEU A 337 9.68 4.14 -1.90
CA LEU A 337 11.05 3.80 -2.32
C LEU A 337 11.08 2.74 -3.44
N ALA A 338 10.15 1.78 -3.43
CA ALA A 338 10.01 0.82 -4.52
C ALA A 338 9.41 1.43 -5.80
N ARG A 339 8.92 2.68 -5.76
CA ARG A 339 8.07 3.32 -6.79
C ARG A 339 6.79 2.54 -7.07
N GLY A 340 6.12 2.14 -6.01
CA GLY A 340 4.79 1.53 -6.02
C GLY A 340 3.66 2.56 -6.16
N ASN A 341 2.44 2.05 -6.10
CA ASN A 341 1.20 2.83 -6.13
C ASN A 341 0.86 3.31 -4.71
N ASP A 342 1.16 4.58 -4.42
CA ASP A 342 1.00 5.13 -3.06
C ASP A 342 -0.48 5.19 -2.63
N GLY A 343 -1.39 5.49 -3.57
CA GLY A 343 -2.82 5.53 -3.31
C GLY A 343 -3.38 4.15 -2.92
N LEU A 344 -3.01 3.11 -3.68
CA LEU A 344 -3.36 1.73 -3.35
C LEU A 344 -2.73 1.29 -2.01
N THR A 345 -1.48 1.70 -1.75
CA THR A 345 -0.79 1.39 -0.49
C THR A 345 -1.55 1.97 0.71
N LEU A 346 -1.98 3.24 0.62
CA LEU A 346 -2.78 3.89 1.66
C LEU A 346 -4.11 3.17 1.91
N VAL A 347 -4.78 2.70 0.85
CA VAL A 347 -6.01 1.91 0.97
C VAL A 347 -5.74 0.58 1.68
N MET A 348 -4.72 -0.17 1.24
CA MET A 348 -4.38 -1.46 1.84
C MET A 348 -3.98 -1.30 3.32
N VAL A 349 -3.27 -0.23 3.68
CA VAL A 349 -2.96 0.12 5.07
C VAL A 349 -4.23 0.35 5.88
N ALA A 350 -5.19 1.11 5.36
CA ALA A 350 -6.45 1.38 6.05
C ALA A 350 -7.25 0.10 6.28
N ILE A 351 -7.39 -0.74 5.26
CA ILE A 351 -8.15 -2.01 5.35
C ILE A 351 -7.46 -2.99 6.32
N ASN A 352 -6.13 -3.10 6.28
CA ASN A 352 -5.38 -3.91 7.25
C ASN A 352 -5.53 -3.40 8.68
N SER A 353 -5.49 -2.08 8.88
CA SER A 353 -5.66 -1.47 10.20
C SER A 353 -7.05 -1.73 10.78
N LEU A 354 -8.10 -1.64 9.95
CA LEU A 354 -9.47 -1.98 10.34
C LEU A 354 -9.61 -3.47 10.65
N SER A 355 -9.01 -4.34 9.82
CA SER A 355 -9.02 -5.79 10.04
C SER A 355 -8.31 -6.18 11.34
N MET A 356 -7.26 -5.44 11.71
CA MET A 356 -6.50 -5.65 12.94
C MET A 356 -7.32 -5.47 14.21
N LEU A 357 -8.34 -4.61 14.20
CA LEU A 357 -9.23 -4.40 15.35
C LEU A 357 -9.94 -5.67 15.80
N VAL A 358 -10.13 -6.63 14.88
CA VAL A 358 -10.82 -7.90 15.13
C VAL A 358 -9.83 -9.06 15.11
N LEU A 359 -9.08 -9.19 14.02
CA LEU A 359 -8.28 -10.39 13.75
C LEU A 359 -7.04 -10.50 14.64
N TYR A 360 -6.48 -9.38 15.12
CA TYR A 360 -5.29 -9.42 15.97
C TYR A 360 -5.53 -10.16 17.29
N GLY A 361 -6.65 -9.85 17.95
CA GLY A 361 -7.03 -10.50 19.21
C GLY A 361 -7.37 -11.98 19.01
N ILE A 362 -8.15 -12.29 17.98
CA ILE A 362 -8.59 -13.66 17.67
C ILE A 362 -7.39 -14.56 17.34
N LEU A 363 -6.54 -14.14 16.39
CA LEU A 363 -5.39 -14.93 15.98
C LEU A 363 -4.30 -14.96 17.05
N GLY A 364 -4.11 -13.85 17.78
CA GLY A 364 -3.21 -13.79 18.93
C GLY A 364 -3.59 -14.79 20.00
N GLY A 365 -4.85 -14.78 20.41
CA GLY A 365 -5.33 -15.72 21.41
C GLY A 365 -5.30 -17.18 20.94
N PHE A 366 -5.67 -17.43 19.69
CA PHE A 366 -5.59 -18.76 19.10
C PHE A 366 -4.16 -19.29 19.03
N LEU A 367 -3.23 -18.56 18.40
CA LEU A 367 -1.86 -19.02 18.18
C LEU A 367 -1.05 -19.12 19.47
N LEU A 368 -1.23 -18.19 20.41
CA LEU A 368 -0.62 -18.30 21.74
C LEU A 368 -1.17 -19.50 22.52
N GLY A 369 -2.48 -19.76 22.41
CA GLY A 369 -3.12 -20.92 23.02
C GLY A 369 -2.60 -22.25 22.47
N VAL A 370 -2.47 -22.37 21.14
CA VAL A 370 -1.83 -23.53 20.48
C VAL A 370 -0.38 -23.68 20.94
N GLY A 371 0.31 -22.56 21.15
CA GLY A 371 1.66 -22.51 21.74
C GLY A 371 1.71 -22.87 23.24
N ARG A 372 0.59 -23.22 23.89
CA ARG A 372 0.46 -23.45 25.34
C ARG A 372 0.94 -22.27 26.18
N LEU A 373 0.79 -21.05 25.69
CA LEU A 373 1.07 -19.84 26.45
C LEU A 373 -0.22 -19.32 27.10
N PRO A 374 -0.12 -18.61 28.25
CA PRO A 374 -1.25 -17.87 28.79
C PRO A 374 -1.88 -16.98 27.71
N VAL A 375 -3.21 -17.03 27.57
CA VAL A 375 -3.95 -16.18 26.63
C VAL A 375 -4.73 -15.09 27.38
N PRO A 376 -4.23 -13.85 27.42
CA PRO A 376 -4.86 -12.76 28.15
C PRO A 376 -5.81 -11.96 27.23
N TRP A 377 -6.98 -12.54 26.92
CA TRP A 377 -7.98 -11.95 26.01
C TRP A 377 -8.35 -10.50 26.37
N GLN A 378 -8.48 -10.21 27.67
CA GLN A 378 -8.81 -8.87 28.17
C GLN A 378 -7.71 -7.85 27.85
N ALA A 379 -6.44 -8.23 28.02
CA ALA A 379 -5.35 -7.34 27.66
C ALA A 379 -5.14 -7.24 26.16
N LEU A 380 -5.29 -8.33 25.39
CA LEU A 380 -5.28 -8.22 23.92
C LEU A 380 -6.33 -7.21 23.44
N PHE A 381 -7.54 -7.28 23.96
CA PHE A 381 -8.60 -6.31 23.66
C PHE A 381 -8.24 -4.89 24.10
N LEU A 382 -7.78 -4.71 25.35
CA LEU A 382 -7.37 -3.41 25.88
C LEU A 382 -6.23 -2.78 25.04
N SER A 383 -5.28 -3.59 24.59
CA SER A 383 -4.18 -3.19 23.69
C SER A 383 -4.72 -2.60 22.41
N ILE A 384 -5.60 -3.35 21.75
CA ILE A 384 -6.19 -2.94 20.48
C ILE A 384 -6.99 -1.65 20.66
N VAL A 385 -7.75 -1.53 21.75
CA VAL A 385 -8.54 -0.33 22.03
C VAL A 385 -7.63 0.89 22.22
N ILE A 386 -6.62 0.80 23.09
CA ILE A 386 -5.73 1.93 23.43
C ILE A 386 -4.83 2.30 22.27
N TYR A 387 -4.18 1.31 21.64
CA TYR A 387 -3.12 1.56 20.66
C TYR A 387 -3.63 1.64 19.23
N VAL A 388 -4.79 1.08 18.89
CA VAL A 388 -5.31 1.08 17.50
C VAL A 388 -6.63 1.82 17.40
N ALA A 389 -7.64 1.45 18.19
CA ALA A 389 -8.98 2.02 18.06
C ALA A 389 -9.00 3.51 18.44
N LEU A 390 -8.37 3.88 19.55
CA LEU A 390 -8.35 5.25 20.05
C LEU A 390 -7.67 6.24 19.06
N PRO A 391 -6.46 5.99 18.52
CA PRO A 391 -5.88 6.84 17.47
C PRO A 391 -6.74 6.87 16.20
N LEU A 392 -7.37 5.77 15.83
CA LEU A 392 -8.24 5.69 14.65
C LEU A 392 -9.50 6.55 14.83
N THR A 393 -10.18 6.44 15.97
CA THR A 393 -11.35 7.27 16.27
C THR A 393 -10.97 8.74 16.36
N ALA A 394 -9.85 9.05 17.03
CA ALA A 394 -9.36 10.41 17.14
C ALA A 394 -9.03 11.00 15.76
N GLY A 395 -8.36 10.24 14.89
CA GLY A 395 -8.02 10.67 13.54
C GLY A 395 -9.24 10.87 12.63
N TYR A 396 -10.24 10.00 12.75
CA TYR A 396 -11.51 10.13 12.02
C TYR A 396 -12.26 11.41 12.39
N PHE A 397 -12.46 11.65 13.69
CA PHE A 397 -13.19 12.83 14.17
C PHE A 397 -12.40 14.11 13.90
N SER A 398 -11.09 14.13 14.15
CA SER A 398 -10.27 15.31 13.91
C SER A 398 -10.23 15.70 12.44
N ARG A 399 -10.11 14.73 11.52
CA ARG A 399 -10.22 14.99 10.08
C ARG A 399 -11.55 15.65 9.73
N ARG A 400 -12.66 15.08 10.19
CA ARG A 400 -14.01 15.57 9.87
C ARG A 400 -14.25 16.97 10.43
N TRP A 401 -13.87 17.22 11.68
CA TRP A 401 -14.03 18.52 12.33
C TRP A 401 -13.13 19.60 11.72
N ILE A 402 -11.86 19.29 11.44
CA ILE A 402 -10.93 20.27 10.87
C ILE A 402 -11.32 20.65 9.45
N ILE A 403 -11.73 19.68 8.62
CA ILE A 403 -12.21 19.97 7.26
C ILE A 403 -13.49 20.80 7.31
N ALA A 404 -14.41 20.51 8.24
CA ALA A 404 -15.64 21.30 8.41
C ALA A 404 -15.34 22.73 8.89
N ALA A 405 -14.37 22.93 9.78
CA ALA A 405 -14.06 24.22 10.36
C ALA A 405 -13.14 25.11 9.49
N LYS A 406 -12.17 24.53 8.78
CA LYS A 406 -11.10 25.27 8.06
C LYS A 406 -11.01 24.97 6.57
N GLY A 407 -11.83 24.05 6.06
CA GLY A 407 -11.82 23.64 4.66
C GLY A 407 -10.73 22.61 4.31
N ARG A 408 -10.90 21.96 3.15
CA ARG A 408 -10.03 20.85 2.69
C ARG A 408 -8.64 21.32 2.28
N GLU A 409 -8.54 22.51 1.70
CA GLU A 409 -7.26 23.08 1.24
C GLU A 409 -6.30 23.37 2.41
N TRP A 410 -6.81 23.93 3.52
CA TRP A 410 -6.00 24.15 4.72
C TRP A 410 -5.58 22.83 5.38
N PHE A 411 -6.47 21.85 5.39
CA PHE A 411 -6.18 20.50 5.89
C PHE A 411 -5.00 19.88 5.13
N ASP A 412 -5.07 19.85 3.80
CA ASP A 412 -4.05 19.20 2.96
C ASP A 412 -2.71 19.96 2.98
N THR A 413 -2.72 21.30 2.95
CA THR A 413 -1.49 22.11 2.79
C THR A 413 -0.78 22.45 4.09
N ARG A 414 -1.51 22.66 5.19
CA ARG A 414 -0.93 23.10 6.48
C ARG A 414 -0.96 22.00 7.53
N PHE A 415 -2.13 21.40 7.76
CA PHE A 415 -2.30 20.45 8.86
C PHE A 415 -1.54 19.15 8.61
N LEU A 416 -1.67 18.54 7.43
CA LEU A 416 -0.94 17.31 7.10
C LEU A 416 0.58 17.52 7.09
N TYR A 417 1.06 18.70 6.68
CA TYR A 417 2.48 19.04 6.71
C TYR A 417 3.01 19.11 8.16
N PHE A 418 2.25 19.74 9.07
CA PHE A 418 2.60 19.82 10.49
C PHE A 418 2.61 18.45 11.20
N LEU A 419 1.73 17.52 10.81
CA LEU A 419 1.66 16.20 11.44
C LEU A 419 2.84 15.27 11.10
N THR A 420 3.53 15.53 10.00
CA THR A 420 4.67 14.70 9.55
C THR A 420 5.85 14.74 10.54
N PRO A 421 6.39 15.90 10.97
CA PRO A 421 7.45 15.93 11.98
C PRO A 421 7.02 15.40 13.36
N VAL A 422 5.74 15.55 13.73
CA VAL A 422 5.21 14.99 14.98
C VAL A 422 5.30 13.46 14.99
N THR A 423 4.91 12.83 13.87
CA THR A 423 5.00 11.36 13.70
C THR A 423 6.44 10.89 13.85
N ILE A 424 7.37 11.61 13.20
CA ILE A 424 8.80 11.28 13.20
C ILE A 424 9.37 11.39 14.61
N PHE A 425 9.10 12.50 15.30
CA PHE A 425 9.56 12.70 16.67
C PHE A 425 9.00 11.61 17.60
N ALA A 426 7.70 11.32 17.53
CA ALA A 426 7.06 10.28 18.33
C ALA A 426 7.67 8.89 18.08
N LEU A 427 7.94 8.53 16.81
CA LEU A 427 8.63 7.29 16.45
C LEU A 427 10.04 7.23 17.06
N LEU A 428 10.87 8.25 16.84
CA LEU A 428 12.25 8.27 17.33
C LEU A 428 12.31 8.25 18.86
N THR A 429 11.44 9.01 19.54
CA THR A 429 11.31 8.98 21.01
C THR A 429 10.89 7.59 21.49
N THR A 430 9.93 6.94 20.82
CA THR A 430 9.54 5.56 21.16
C THR A 430 10.74 4.61 21.04
N LEU A 431 11.51 4.70 19.96
CA LEU A 431 12.71 3.87 19.78
C LEU A 431 13.73 4.11 20.90
N VAL A 432 14.06 5.37 21.21
CA VAL A 432 14.99 5.69 22.30
C VAL A 432 14.52 5.12 23.64
N LEU A 433 13.23 5.27 23.97
CA LEU A 433 12.66 4.74 25.21
C LEU A 433 12.75 3.21 25.26
N LEU A 434 12.36 2.52 24.18
CA LEU A 434 12.39 1.07 24.11
C LEU A 434 13.81 0.49 24.23
N PHE A 435 14.77 1.08 23.52
CA PHE A 435 16.17 0.65 23.58
C PHE A 435 16.86 1.05 24.87
N SER A 436 16.40 2.10 25.55
CA SER A 436 16.84 2.45 26.91
C SER A 436 16.45 1.36 27.91
N PHE A 437 15.21 0.87 27.85
CA PHE A 437 14.74 -0.20 28.74
C PHE A 437 15.36 -1.57 28.47
N LYS A 438 15.86 -1.81 27.26
CA LYS A 438 16.43 -3.10 26.84
C LYS A 438 17.93 -3.08 26.58
N GLY A 439 18.59 -1.94 26.78
CA GLY A 439 19.98 -1.74 26.39
C GLY A 439 20.95 -2.70 27.08
N GLU A 440 20.77 -2.94 28.38
CA GLU A 440 21.61 -3.87 29.13
C GLU A 440 21.43 -5.32 28.64
N THR A 441 20.20 -5.77 28.44
CA THR A 441 19.92 -7.13 27.92
C THR A 441 20.52 -7.33 26.53
N ILE A 442 20.45 -6.30 25.68
CA ILE A 442 20.98 -6.33 24.31
C ILE A 442 22.52 -6.43 24.33
N ILE A 443 23.20 -5.65 25.16
CA ILE A 443 24.66 -5.67 25.28
C ILE A 443 25.14 -6.97 25.91
N ALA A 444 24.47 -7.44 26.97
CA ALA A 444 24.90 -8.62 27.72
C ALA A 444 24.71 -9.92 26.93
N ASN A 445 23.70 -10.00 26.04
CA ASN A 445 23.33 -11.23 25.35
C ASN A 445 23.21 -11.04 23.81
N PRO A 446 24.31 -10.73 23.10
CA PRO A 446 24.27 -10.47 21.66
C PRO A 446 23.87 -11.71 20.84
N LEU A 447 24.26 -12.92 21.28
CA LEU A 447 23.89 -14.16 20.61
C LEU A 447 22.38 -14.42 20.65
N THR A 448 21.72 -14.07 21.75
CA THR A 448 20.26 -14.16 21.87
C THR A 448 19.55 -13.31 20.81
N ILE A 449 20.06 -12.11 20.52
CA ILE A 449 19.51 -11.25 19.47
C ILE A 449 19.64 -11.95 18.11
N LEU A 450 20.79 -12.57 17.83
CA LEU A 450 21.00 -13.31 16.60
C LEU A 450 20.02 -14.50 16.46
N TRP A 451 19.81 -15.27 17.52
CA TRP A 451 18.89 -16.42 17.51
C TRP A 451 17.44 -16.03 17.24
N ILE A 452 17.02 -14.85 17.72
CA ILE A 452 15.69 -14.31 17.42
C ILE A 452 15.65 -13.69 16.02
N ALA A 453 16.73 -13.02 15.59
CA ALA A 453 16.81 -12.35 14.30
C ALA A 453 16.69 -13.32 13.11
N ILE A 454 17.29 -14.51 13.20
CA ILE A 454 17.29 -15.52 12.12
C ILE A 454 15.87 -15.94 11.69
N PRO A 455 14.99 -16.46 12.58
CA PRO A 455 13.64 -16.86 12.18
C PRO A 455 12.82 -15.68 11.66
N LEU A 456 12.95 -14.50 12.26
CA LEU A 456 12.23 -13.31 11.81
C LEU A 456 12.69 -12.83 10.42
N PHE A 457 14.00 -12.88 10.14
CA PHE A 457 14.57 -12.61 8.82
C PHE A 457 14.02 -13.59 7.77
N LEU A 458 14.09 -14.89 8.06
CA LEU A 458 13.61 -15.94 7.14
C LEU A 458 12.12 -15.81 6.87
N GLN A 459 11.32 -15.54 7.90
CA GLN A 459 9.89 -15.31 7.76
C GLN A 459 9.60 -14.09 6.88
N THR A 460 10.34 -12.99 7.07
CA THR A 460 10.16 -11.77 6.26
C THR A 460 10.46 -12.03 4.78
N LEU A 461 11.55 -12.75 4.48
CA LEU A 461 11.89 -13.16 3.12
C LEU A 461 10.85 -14.10 2.51
N PHE A 462 10.40 -15.09 3.29
CA PHE A 462 9.41 -16.06 2.84
C PHE A 462 8.10 -15.35 2.45
N ILE A 463 7.59 -14.48 3.31
CA ILE A 463 6.33 -13.77 3.06
C ILE A 463 6.47 -12.80 1.88
N PHE A 464 7.60 -12.10 1.78
CA PHE A 464 7.87 -11.27 0.61
C PHE A 464 7.88 -12.10 -0.68
N ALA A 465 8.65 -13.20 -0.71
CA ALA A 465 8.78 -14.04 -1.91
C ALA A 465 7.44 -14.63 -2.34
N LEU A 466 6.65 -15.11 -1.37
CA LEU A 466 5.31 -15.63 -1.61
C LEU A 466 4.35 -14.55 -2.10
N GLY A 467 4.28 -13.40 -1.41
CA GLY A 467 3.41 -12.30 -1.81
C GLY A 467 3.77 -11.74 -3.19
N TYR A 468 5.06 -11.57 -3.48
CA TYR A 468 5.55 -11.06 -4.77
C TYR A 468 5.36 -12.08 -5.90
N GLY A 469 5.56 -13.37 -5.61
CA GLY A 469 5.30 -14.47 -6.54
C GLY A 469 3.81 -14.63 -6.86
N LEU A 470 2.94 -14.59 -5.85
CA LEU A 470 1.49 -14.61 -6.04
C LEU A 470 0.99 -13.37 -6.77
N ALA A 471 1.56 -12.20 -6.52
CA ALA A 471 1.24 -10.99 -7.28
C ALA A 471 1.54 -11.17 -8.77
N LYS A 472 2.66 -11.83 -9.11
CA LYS A 472 3.01 -12.18 -10.48
C LYS A 472 2.03 -13.19 -11.08
N LEU A 473 1.65 -14.22 -10.32
CA LEU A 473 0.66 -15.23 -10.73
C LEU A 473 -0.72 -14.61 -11.00
N LEU A 474 -1.11 -13.62 -10.18
CA LEU A 474 -2.35 -12.86 -10.33
C LEU A 474 -2.30 -11.81 -11.45
N LYS A 475 -1.17 -11.72 -12.17
CA LYS A 475 -0.91 -10.76 -13.26
C LYS A 475 -1.08 -9.30 -12.83
N LEU A 476 -0.64 -8.96 -11.61
CA LEU A 476 -0.64 -7.58 -11.14
C LEU A 476 0.45 -6.77 -11.85
N LYS A 477 0.22 -5.46 -12.01
CA LYS A 477 1.28 -4.54 -12.46
C LYS A 477 2.33 -4.37 -11.36
N TYR A 478 3.58 -4.09 -11.73
CA TYR A 478 4.66 -3.86 -10.75
C TYR A 478 4.26 -2.86 -9.67
N LYS A 479 3.63 -1.75 -10.08
CA LYS A 479 3.22 -0.66 -9.18
C LYS A 479 2.26 -1.13 -8.09
N ASP A 480 1.48 -2.17 -8.32
CA ASP A 480 0.54 -2.72 -7.33
C ASP A 480 1.14 -3.94 -6.60
N ALA A 481 1.92 -4.76 -7.32
CA ALA A 481 2.58 -5.97 -6.81
C ALA A 481 3.62 -5.67 -5.73
N ALA A 482 4.49 -4.68 -5.97
CA ALA A 482 5.54 -4.32 -5.02
C ALA A 482 4.97 -3.87 -3.65
N PRO A 483 4.03 -2.90 -3.58
CA PRO A 483 3.42 -2.55 -2.30
C PRO A 483 2.65 -3.71 -1.67
N ALA A 484 1.92 -4.53 -2.45
CA ALA A 484 1.22 -5.67 -1.89
C ALA A 484 2.17 -6.67 -1.19
N ALA A 485 3.31 -7.00 -1.83
CA ALA A 485 4.30 -7.88 -1.24
C ALA A 485 4.99 -7.26 -0.01
N MET A 486 5.29 -5.96 -0.05
CA MET A 486 5.94 -5.27 1.07
C MET A 486 5.02 -5.15 2.29
N ILE A 487 3.72 -4.88 2.08
CA ILE A 487 2.71 -4.89 3.16
C ILE A 487 2.62 -6.26 3.82
N GLY A 488 2.70 -7.33 3.02
CA GLY A 488 2.78 -8.70 3.53
C GLY A 488 3.98 -8.91 4.45
N ALA A 489 5.16 -8.51 3.98
CA ALA A 489 6.43 -8.82 4.62
C ALA A 489 6.69 -8.00 5.89
N SER A 490 6.24 -6.75 5.95
CA SER A 490 6.51 -5.85 7.07
C SER A 490 5.58 -6.09 8.28
N ASN A 491 6.06 -5.72 9.46
CA ASN A 491 5.36 -5.88 10.73
C ASN A 491 5.00 -4.52 11.34
N HIS A 492 4.05 -4.54 12.27
CA HIS A 492 3.69 -3.38 13.08
C HIS A 492 4.23 -3.60 14.49
N PHE A 493 5.47 -3.17 14.70
CA PHE A 493 6.22 -3.44 15.92
C PHE A 493 5.64 -2.71 17.12
N GLU A 494 5.00 -1.57 16.92
CA GLU A 494 4.39 -0.71 17.93
C GLU A 494 3.34 -1.47 18.72
N VAL A 495 2.35 -2.03 18.03
CA VAL A 495 1.27 -2.80 18.65
C VAL A 495 1.81 -4.12 19.20
N ALA A 496 2.80 -4.74 18.53
CA ALA A 496 3.40 -5.98 19.01
C ALA A 496 4.18 -5.78 20.32
N ILE A 497 5.00 -4.73 20.40
CA ILE A 497 5.76 -4.33 21.58
C ILE A 497 4.80 -3.95 22.70
N ALA A 498 3.83 -3.07 22.43
CA ALA A 498 2.86 -2.64 23.41
C ALA A 498 2.03 -3.80 23.98
N THR A 499 1.60 -4.72 23.11
CA THR A 499 0.91 -5.93 23.53
C THR A 499 1.85 -6.80 24.35
N SER A 500 3.06 -7.09 23.87
CA SER A 500 4.01 -7.95 24.57
C SER A 500 4.41 -7.41 25.94
N THR A 501 4.67 -6.11 26.07
CA THR A 501 5.04 -5.48 27.34
C THR A 501 3.89 -5.50 28.33
N MET A 502 2.66 -5.36 27.84
CA MET A 502 1.46 -5.47 28.65
C MET A 502 1.17 -6.92 29.08
N LEU A 503 1.35 -7.90 28.19
CA LEU A 503 1.03 -9.30 28.46
C LEU A 503 2.11 -9.98 29.32
N PHE A 504 3.37 -9.86 28.91
CA PHE A 504 4.48 -10.62 29.47
C PHE A 504 5.37 -9.77 30.36
N GLY A 505 5.26 -8.45 30.29
CA GLY A 505 6.10 -7.51 31.03
C GLY A 505 7.19 -6.89 30.16
N LEU A 506 7.64 -5.71 30.57
CA LEU A 506 8.69 -4.98 29.85
C LEU A 506 9.99 -5.78 29.83
N SER A 507 10.40 -6.38 30.95
CA SER A 507 11.63 -7.17 31.08
C SER A 507 11.62 -8.53 30.36
N SER A 508 10.45 -9.05 29.96
CA SER A 508 10.31 -10.38 29.36
C SER A 508 11.07 -10.58 28.04
N GLY A 509 11.32 -11.85 27.72
CA GLY A 509 11.85 -12.32 26.45
C GLY A 509 10.91 -12.03 25.28
N ALA A 510 9.59 -12.13 25.46
CA ALA A 510 8.61 -11.77 24.43
C ALA A 510 8.78 -10.32 23.98
N SER A 511 8.95 -9.41 24.93
CA SER A 511 9.17 -7.99 24.63
C SER A 511 10.51 -7.77 23.95
N LEU A 512 11.56 -8.47 24.37
CA LEU A 512 12.84 -8.46 23.67
C LEU A 512 12.71 -8.90 22.21
N ALA A 513 11.96 -9.97 21.93
CA ALA A 513 11.81 -10.48 20.57
C ALA A 513 11.11 -9.49 19.64
N THR A 514 10.11 -8.76 20.13
CA THR A 514 9.46 -7.69 19.36
C THR A 514 10.40 -6.50 19.07
N VAL A 515 11.28 -6.15 20.00
CA VAL A 515 12.32 -5.11 19.80
C VAL A 515 13.38 -5.56 18.79
N VAL A 516 13.80 -6.83 18.84
CA VAL A 516 14.71 -7.42 17.83
C VAL A 516 14.09 -7.36 16.44
N GLY A 517 12.77 -7.55 16.32
CA GLY A 517 12.03 -7.34 15.06
C GLY A 517 12.31 -5.97 14.44
N VAL A 518 12.28 -4.90 15.23
CA VAL A 518 12.57 -3.53 14.76
C VAL A 518 14.00 -3.39 14.24
N LEU A 519 14.97 -3.97 14.95
CA LEU A 519 16.38 -3.92 14.58
C LEU A 519 16.62 -4.51 13.18
N ILE A 520 15.97 -5.63 12.88
CA ILE A 520 16.18 -6.35 11.63
C ILE A 520 15.30 -5.82 10.49
N GLU A 521 14.12 -5.27 10.79
CA GLU A 521 13.11 -5.01 9.76
C GLU A 521 13.58 -3.92 8.79
N VAL A 522 14.14 -2.82 9.30
CA VAL A 522 14.62 -1.70 8.47
C VAL A 522 15.64 -2.14 7.40
N PRO A 523 16.77 -2.80 7.75
CA PRO A 523 17.74 -3.24 6.75
C PRO A 523 17.18 -4.28 5.78
N VAL A 524 16.33 -5.19 6.26
CA VAL A 524 15.70 -6.23 5.42
C VAL A 524 14.73 -5.60 4.43
N MET A 525 13.87 -4.69 4.86
CA MET A 525 12.92 -4.01 3.98
C MET A 525 13.63 -3.17 2.93
N LEU A 526 14.74 -2.49 3.28
CA LEU A 526 15.56 -1.78 2.30
C LEU A 526 16.20 -2.73 1.28
N MET A 527 16.62 -3.92 1.71
CA MET A 527 17.08 -4.98 0.80
C MET A 527 15.96 -5.43 -0.14
N LEU A 528 14.76 -5.67 0.38
CA LEU A 528 13.59 -6.09 -0.41
C LEU A 528 13.14 -5.00 -1.40
N VAL A 529 13.22 -3.72 -1.02
CA VAL A 529 12.99 -2.59 -1.93
C VAL A 529 13.97 -2.65 -3.10
N ARG A 530 15.27 -2.86 -2.86
CA ARG A 530 16.27 -3.01 -3.94
C ARG A 530 15.95 -4.19 -4.85
N ILE A 531 15.47 -5.30 -4.29
CA ILE A 531 15.02 -6.47 -5.07
C ILE A 531 13.83 -6.10 -5.96
N CYS A 532 12.82 -5.41 -5.43
CA CYS A 532 11.68 -4.91 -6.21
C CYS A 532 12.15 -4.05 -7.39
N LEU A 533 13.01 -3.07 -7.11
CA LEU A 533 13.56 -2.17 -8.12
C LEU A 533 14.29 -2.91 -9.25
N LYS A 534 15.09 -3.92 -8.90
CA LYS A 534 15.84 -4.73 -9.88
C LYS A 534 14.93 -5.67 -10.69
N THR A 535 13.84 -6.13 -10.11
CA THR A 535 12.92 -7.12 -10.71
C THR A 535 11.68 -6.51 -11.37
N ARG A 536 11.66 -5.19 -11.60
CA ARG A 536 10.56 -4.49 -12.32
C ARG A 536 10.16 -5.14 -13.64
N HIS A 537 11.14 -5.64 -14.38
CA HIS A 537 10.96 -6.29 -15.67
C HIS A 537 10.21 -7.64 -15.59
N TRP A 538 9.99 -8.20 -14.40
CA TRP A 538 9.22 -9.44 -14.21
C TRP A 538 7.71 -9.25 -14.31
N PHE A 539 7.23 -8.01 -14.27
CA PHE A 539 5.82 -7.66 -14.27
C PHE A 539 5.46 -6.94 -15.57
N GLN A 540 4.22 -7.13 -16.02
CA GLN A 540 3.70 -6.46 -17.20
C GLN A 540 3.70 -4.94 -16.97
N ARG A 541 4.06 -4.18 -18.03
CA ARG A 541 4.13 -2.71 -18.00
C ARG A 541 2.77 -2.07 -17.76
#